data_AF-A0A832KEY7-F1
#
_entry.id   AF-A0A832KEY7-F1
#
_cell.length_a   1.000
_cell.length_b   1.000
_cell.length_c   1.000
_cell.angle_alpha   90.00
_cell.angle_beta   90.00
_cell.angle_gamma   90.00
#
_symmetry.space_group_name_H-M   'P 1'
#
loop_
_entity.id
_entity.type
_entity.pdbx_description
1 polymer ?
#
loop_
_entity_poly.entity_id
_entity_poly.type
_entity_poly.pdbx_seq_one_letter_code
_entity_poly.pdbx_strand_id
1 'polypeptide(L)'
;MEEVLQMMSCSICGNLVSSQASFCNYCGSPLHPFQLQIQVSPPPSVCFYHPYLAASYVCSRCGRSICTYCLRPYGGLNLCPICFTSLTGLPAYYVTAPIVVPVYAARSIQAYRGRANPSPYTYSLQNRRLQLPLR
;
A
#
# COMPACT_ATOMS: atom_id res chain seq x y z
N MET A 1 -17.61 -51.04 15.19
CA MET A 1 -17.62 -49.57 15.08
C MET A 1 -18.46 -49.25 13.86
N GLU A 2 -19.76 -49.10 14.04
CA GLU A 2 -20.69 -48.83 12.93
C GLU A 2 -20.71 -47.32 12.68
N GLU A 3 -20.11 -46.88 11.57
CA GLU A 3 -20.20 -45.49 11.12
C GLU A 3 -21.61 -45.23 10.57
N VAL A 4 -22.39 -44.46 11.33
CA VAL A 4 -23.75 -44.07 10.94
C VAL A 4 -23.65 -43.04 9.80
N LEU A 5 -23.87 -43.49 8.57
CA LEU A 5 -23.98 -42.61 7.40
C LEU A 5 -25.20 -41.69 7.56
N GLN A 6 -24.99 -40.50 8.12
CA GLN A 6 -26.04 -39.49 8.25
C GLN A 6 -26.42 -38.97 6.86
N MET A 7 -27.72 -39.06 6.57
CA MET A 7 -28.33 -38.57 5.33
C MET A 7 -29.22 -37.38 5.68
N MET A 8 -29.23 -36.37 4.80
CA MET A 8 -30.08 -35.20 4.88
C MET A 8 -30.85 -35.02 3.58
N SER A 9 -31.99 -34.32 3.62
CA SER A 9 -32.72 -33.96 2.40
C SER A 9 -32.12 -32.70 1.77
N CYS A 10 -32.01 -32.71 0.44
CA CYS A 10 -31.64 -31.53 -0.33
C CYS A 10 -32.79 -30.50 -0.25
N SER A 11 -32.47 -29.26 0.11
CA SER A 11 -33.45 -28.16 0.18
C SER A 11 -33.99 -27.71 -1.18
N ILE A 12 -33.33 -28.07 -2.29
CA ILE A 12 -33.73 -27.69 -3.65
C ILE A 12 -34.62 -28.74 -4.30
N CYS A 13 -34.21 -30.01 -4.28
CA CYS A 13 -34.92 -31.09 -4.99
C CYS A 13 -35.62 -32.08 -4.06
N GLY A 14 -35.42 -32.00 -2.74
CA GLY A 14 -36.04 -32.90 -1.75
C GLY A 14 -35.40 -34.28 -1.63
N ASN A 15 -34.50 -34.68 -2.53
CA ASN A 15 -33.86 -36.00 -2.48
C ASN A 15 -32.93 -36.15 -1.28
N LEU A 16 -32.79 -37.39 -0.80
CA LEU A 16 -31.85 -37.75 0.26
C LEU A 16 -30.42 -37.77 -0.28
N VAL A 17 -29.54 -37.05 0.39
CA VAL A 17 -28.11 -36.93 0.06
C VAL A 17 -27.29 -37.14 1.34
N SER A 18 -26.07 -37.64 1.21
CA SER A 18 -25.16 -37.77 2.35
C SER A 18 -24.85 -36.40 2.95
N SER A 19 -24.80 -36.30 4.28
CA SER A 19 -24.46 -35.07 5.00
C SER A 19 -23.04 -34.56 4.72
N GLN A 20 -22.18 -35.41 4.16
CA GLN A 20 -20.80 -35.05 3.77
C GLN A 20 -20.67 -34.67 2.30
N ALA A 21 -21.75 -34.77 1.50
CA ALA A 21 -21.69 -34.44 0.08
C ALA A 21 -21.63 -32.91 -0.13
N SER A 22 -20.62 -32.44 -0.87
CA SER A 22 -20.48 -31.00 -1.18
C SER A 22 -21.55 -30.52 -2.16
N PHE A 23 -22.05 -31.41 -3.02
CA PHE A 23 -23.07 -31.13 -4.03
C PHE A 23 -24.13 -32.23 -4.04
N CYS A 24 -25.35 -31.89 -4.47
CA CYS A 24 -26.40 -32.87 -4.69
C CYS A 24 -26.17 -33.63 -6.00
N ASN A 25 -26.10 -34.96 -5.95
CA ASN A 25 -25.94 -35.79 -7.16
C ASN A 25 -27.16 -35.78 -8.10
N TYR A 26 -28.33 -35.31 -7.62
CA TYR A 26 -29.56 -35.30 -8.41
C TYR A 26 -29.82 -33.96 -9.12
N CYS A 27 -29.60 -32.84 -8.44
CA CYS A 27 -29.86 -31.51 -9.01
C CYS A 27 -28.61 -30.64 -9.16
N GLY A 28 -27.44 -31.10 -8.71
CA GLY A 28 -26.16 -30.38 -8.83
C GLY A 28 -25.98 -29.21 -7.85
N SER A 29 -26.96 -28.93 -6.99
CA SER A 29 -26.87 -27.78 -6.08
C SER A 29 -25.83 -27.97 -4.97
N PRO A 30 -25.07 -26.93 -4.59
CA PRO A 30 -24.16 -27.01 -3.46
C PRO A 30 -24.96 -27.16 -2.15
N LEU A 31 -24.65 -28.18 -1.35
CA LEU A 31 -25.36 -28.45 -0.09
C LEU A 31 -24.75 -27.71 1.11
N HIS A 32 -23.48 -27.33 1.01
CA HIS A 32 -22.82 -26.49 1.99
C HIS A 32 -22.65 -25.09 1.38
N PRO A 33 -23.15 -24.01 2.02
CA PRO A 33 -22.66 -22.68 1.70
C PRO A 33 -21.15 -22.67 1.96
N PHE A 34 -20.35 -22.75 0.90
CA PHE A 34 -18.93 -22.48 0.98
C PHE A 34 -18.79 -21.02 1.37
N GLN A 35 -18.67 -20.76 2.68
CA GLN A 35 -18.45 -19.44 3.22
C GLN A 35 -17.06 -19.00 2.79
N LEU A 36 -16.98 -18.40 1.60
CA LEU A 36 -15.85 -17.59 1.21
C LEU A 36 -15.77 -16.45 2.22
N GLN A 37 -14.93 -16.63 3.23
CA GLN A 37 -14.55 -15.58 4.16
C GLN A 37 -13.66 -14.60 3.41
N ILE A 38 -14.30 -13.73 2.62
CA ILE A 38 -13.65 -12.55 2.09
C ILE A 38 -13.45 -11.64 3.32
N GLN A 39 -12.28 -11.74 3.95
CA GLN A 39 -11.84 -10.74 4.91
C GLN A 39 -11.66 -9.42 4.16
N VAL A 40 -12.73 -8.63 4.09
CA VAL A 40 -12.60 -7.20 3.78
C VAL A 40 -11.98 -6.57 5.02
N SER A 41 -10.65 -6.46 5.02
CA SER A 41 -9.96 -5.62 5.99
C SER A 41 -10.58 -4.22 5.92
N PRO A 42 -10.97 -3.60 7.05
CA PRO A 42 -11.52 -2.25 7.05
C PRO A 42 -10.60 -1.31 6.27
N PRO A 43 -11.14 -0.44 5.38
CA PRO A 43 -10.33 0.57 4.74
C PRO A 43 -9.61 1.39 5.84
N PRO A 44 -8.31 1.69 5.69
CA PRO A 44 -7.60 2.44 6.72
C PRO A 44 -8.27 3.81 6.87
N SER A 45 -8.92 4.04 8.00
CA SER A 45 -10.01 5.02 8.09
C SER A 45 -9.55 6.47 7.91
N VAL A 46 -8.32 6.82 8.28
CA VAL A 46 -7.65 8.09 7.95
C VAL A 46 -6.14 7.93 8.10
N CYS A 47 -5.36 8.84 7.50
CA CYS A 47 -3.94 8.94 7.75
C CYS A 47 -3.67 9.35 9.19
N PHE A 48 -2.78 8.63 9.87
CA PHE A 48 -2.35 8.94 11.23
C PHE A 48 -1.85 10.38 11.40
N TYR A 49 -1.23 10.95 10.35
CA TYR A 49 -0.66 12.31 10.38
C TYR A 49 -1.62 13.39 9.89
N HIS A 50 -2.68 13.00 9.18
CA HIS A 50 -3.58 13.93 8.52
C HIS A 50 -5.02 13.43 8.68
N PRO A 51 -5.80 14.03 9.60
CA PRO A 51 -7.15 13.57 9.91
C PRO A 51 -8.14 13.78 8.76
N TYR A 52 -7.77 14.56 7.74
CA TYR A 52 -8.60 14.84 6.57
C TYR A 52 -8.21 14.05 5.32
N LEU A 53 -7.14 13.24 5.38
CA LEU A 53 -6.70 12.42 4.25
C LEU A 53 -7.00 10.94 4.53
N ALA A 54 -7.59 10.27 3.55
CA ALA A 54 -7.77 8.83 3.59
C ALA A 54 -6.40 8.12 3.60
N ALA A 55 -6.29 7.07 4.40
CA ALA A 55 -5.12 6.22 4.36
C ALA A 55 -5.38 5.05 3.40
N SER A 56 -4.48 4.89 2.44
CA SER A 56 -4.54 3.80 1.46
C SER A 56 -3.55 2.68 1.77
N TYR A 57 -2.62 2.92 2.71
CA TYR A 57 -1.57 1.98 3.06
C TYR A 57 -1.50 1.76 4.57
N VAL A 58 -0.99 0.60 4.96
CA VAL A 58 -0.69 0.23 6.35
C VAL A 58 0.81 0.01 6.47
N CYS A 59 1.43 0.64 7.48
CA CYS A 59 2.86 0.48 7.74
C CYS A 59 3.17 -0.96 8.16
N SER A 60 4.02 -1.66 7.41
CA SER A 60 4.40 -3.07 7.67
C SER A 60 5.16 -3.27 8.98
N ARG A 61 5.73 -2.21 9.58
CA ARG A 61 6.50 -2.28 10.82
C ARG A 61 5.70 -1.92 12.07
N CYS A 62 4.77 -0.96 11.99
CA CYS A 62 4.01 -0.49 13.16
C CYS A 62 2.49 -0.54 13.02
N GLY A 63 1.96 -0.97 11.88
CA GLY A 63 0.52 -1.13 11.65
C GLY A 63 -0.27 0.17 11.46
N ARG A 64 0.37 1.35 11.44
CA ARG A 64 -0.34 2.63 11.25
C ARG A 64 -0.89 2.78 9.85
N SER A 65 -2.11 3.31 9.75
CA SER A 65 -2.73 3.76 8.51
C SER A 65 -2.08 5.07 8.03
N ILE A 66 -1.58 5.07 6.78
CA ILE A 66 -0.88 6.20 6.17
C ILE A 66 -1.39 6.47 4.75
N CYS A 67 -1.38 7.72 4.34
CA CYS A 67 -1.70 8.11 2.95
C CYS A 67 -0.52 7.88 2.01
N THR A 68 -0.77 8.00 0.70
CA THR A 68 0.24 7.95 -0.38
C THR A 68 1.42 8.91 -0.16
N TYR A 69 1.19 10.08 0.45
CA TYR A 69 2.24 11.08 0.68
C TYR A 69 3.13 10.76 1.88
N CYS A 70 2.59 10.11 2.91
CA CYS A 70 3.37 9.71 4.09
C CYS A 70 4.08 8.37 3.89
N LEU A 71 3.76 7.65 2.81
CA LEU A 71 4.35 6.35 2.49
C LEU A 71 5.84 6.49 2.13
N ARG A 72 6.67 5.67 2.76
CA ARG A 72 8.07 5.45 2.41
C ARG A 72 8.24 4.00 1.97
N PRO A 73 8.22 3.72 0.65
CA PRO A 73 8.45 2.37 0.16
C PRO A 73 9.93 2.02 0.34
N TYR A 74 10.22 0.83 0.87
CA TYR A 74 11.58 0.34 1.02
C TYR A 74 11.61 -1.17 0.80
N GLY A 75 12.33 -1.64 -0.22
CA GLY A 75 12.48 -3.07 -0.51
C GLY A 75 11.15 -3.81 -0.71
N GLY A 76 10.11 -3.15 -1.21
CA GLY A 76 8.76 -3.72 -1.36
C GLY A 76 7.87 -3.62 -0.12
N LEU A 77 8.36 -3.06 0.99
CA LEU A 77 7.56 -2.80 2.18
C LEU A 77 7.05 -1.37 2.22
N ASN A 78 5.86 -1.19 2.80
CA ASN A 78 5.25 0.12 3.01
C ASN A 78 5.55 0.60 4.43
N LEU A 79 6.29 1.71 4.59
CA LEU A 79 6.71 2.20 5.91
C LEU A 79 6.24 3.64 6.16
N CYS A 80 6.00 3.96 7.43
CA CYS A 80 5.78 5.33 7.89
C CYS A 80 7.12 6.07 8.06
N PRO A 81 7.15 7.42 8.08
CA PRO A 81 8.39 8.19 8.12
C PRO A 81 9.26 7.87 9.35
N ILE A 82 8.64 7.59 10.51
CA ILE A 82 9.36 7.24 11.75
C ILE A 82 10.01 5.86 11.65
N CYS A 83 9.29 4.88 11.10
CA CYS A 83 9.82 3.52 10.93
C CYS A 83 10.91 3.49 9.87
N PHE A 84 10.75 4.29 8.83
CA PHE A 84 11.70 4.38 7.73
C PHE A 84 13.05 4.96 8.19
N THR A 85 13.07 6.04 8.98
CA THR A 85 14.32 6.59 9.55
C THR A 85 14.98 5.61 10.52
N SER A 86 14.18 4.86 11.29
CA SER A 86 14.69 3.83 12.20
C SER A 86 15.39 2.67 11.47
N LEU A 87 14.97 2.35 10.24
CA LEU A 87 15.49 1.21 9.48
C LEU A 87 16.76 1.53 8.70
N THR A 88 16.89 2.77 8.25
CA THR A 88 17.96 3.20 7.33
C THR A 88 19.03 4.04 8.02
N GLY A 89 18.75 4.54 9.23
CA GLY A 89 19.62 5.49 9.94
C GLY A 89 19.76 6.84 9.23
N LEU A 90 19.01 7.06 8.15
CA LEU A 90 19.09 8.24 7.30
C LEU A 90 17.74 8.99 7.37
N PRO A 91 17.71 10.34 7.31
CA PRO A 91 16.51 11.20 7.47
C PRO A 91 15.62 11.37 6.22
N ALA A 92 14.33 10.98 6.21
CA ALA A 92 13.48 10.67 5.02
C ALA A 92 13.52 11.52 3.70
N TYR A 93 14.28 12.60 3.59
CA TYR A 93 14.51 13.42 2.38
C TYR A 93 15.55 12.87 1.39
N TYR A 94 16.42 11.93 1.76
CA TYR A 94 17.45 11.37 0.83
C TYR A 94 16.91 10.26 -0.09
N VAL A 95 15.71 9.72 0.16
CA VAL A 95 15.15 8.56 -0.56
C VAL A 95 14.46 8.94 -1.86
N THR A 96 14.09 10.21 -2.01
CA THR A 96 13.51 10.73 -3.26
C THR A 96 14.59 11.26 -4.20
N ALA A 97 15.87 11.17 -3.84
CA ALA A 97 16.92 11.29 -4.84
C ALA A 97 16.76 10.10 -5.78
N PRO A 98 16.41 10.30 -7.06
CA PRO A 98 16.37 9.19 -7.99
C PRO A 98 17.77 8.58 -8.02
N ILE A 99 17.91 7.32 -7.60
CA ILE A 99 19.04 6.49 -7.98
C ILE A 99 18.95 6.27 -9.49
N VAL A 100 19.28 7.32 -10.25
CA VAL A 100 19.69 7.18 -11.64
C VAL A 100 21.10 6.62 -11.55
N VAL A 101 21.24 5.32 -11.37
CA VAL A 101 22.44 4.63 -11.86
C VAL A 101 22.22 4.47 -13.36
N PRO A 102 22.89 5.26 -14.23
CA PRO A 102 22.73 5.06 -15.66
C PRO A 102 23.45 3.77 -16.03
N VAL A 103 22.70 2.68 -16.22
CA VAL A 103 23.23 1.37 -16.66
C VAL A 103 23.56 1.38 -18.18
N TYR A 104 23.40 2.51 -18.87
CA TYR A 104 23.64 2.60 -20.32
C TYR A 104 24.05 4.02 -20.72
N ALA A 105 25.29 4.41 -20.41
CA ALA A 105 25.92 5.55 -21.09
C ALA A 105 27.46 5.49 -21.04
N ALA A 106 28.03 4.33 -21.36
CA ALA A 106 29.36 4.33 -21.97
C ALA A 106 29.19 4.77 -23.43
N ARG A 107 28.98 6.08 -23.69
CA ARG A 107 29.26 6.74 -24.99
C ARG A 107 28.95 8.25 -25.00
N SER A 108 29.96 8.98 -25.46
CA SER A 108 29.99 10.34 -26.02
C SER A 108 29.58 11.52 -25.14
N ILE A 109 30.62 12.24 -24.73
CA ILE A 109 30.63 13.53 -24.03
C ILE A 109 30.41 14.63 -25.08
N GLN A 110 29.18 14.95 -25.50
CA GLN A 110 28.92 16.21 -26.19
C GLN A 110 27.43 16.57 -26.24
N ALA A 111 27.15 17.84 -25.88
CA ALA A 111 25.93 18.60 -26.15
C ALA A 111 24.73 18.47 -25.17
N TYR A 112 24.89 19.01 -23.96
CA TYR A 112 23.78 19.67 -23.25
C TYR A 112 24.10 21.16 -23.07
N ARG A 113 24.19 21.89 -24.20
CA ARG A 113 24.14 23.35 -24.19
C ARG A 113 22.67 23.77 -24.17
N GLY A 114 22.24 24.30 -23.03
CA GLY A 114 21.19 25.32 -22.95
C GLY A 114 19.74 24.84 -23.09
N ARG A 115 19.18 24.25 -22.01
CA ARG A 115 17.84 24.62 -21.49
C ARG A 115 17.85 24.45 -19.98
N ALA A 116 17.51 25.53 -19.27
CA ALA A 116 17.35 25.53 -17.82
C ALA A 116 16.20 24.58 -17.43
N ASN A 117 16.49 23.63 -16.55
CA ASN A 117 15.49 22.81 -15.89
C ASN A 117 15.08 23.56 -14.61
N PRO A 118 13.83 23.99 -14.42
CA PRO A 118 13.44 24.65 -13.17
C PRO A 118 13.49 23.64 -12.02
N SER A 119 14.34 23.93 -11.04
CA SER A 119 14.47 23.16 -9.80
C SER A 119 13.13 23.17 -9.03
N PRO A 120 12.62 22.01 -8.57
CA PRO A 120 11.42 21.95 -7.72
C PRO A 120 11.67 22.36 -6.25
N TYR A 121 12.87 22.84 -5.90
CA TYR A 121 13.20 23.24 -4.53
C TYR A 121 13.87 24.62 -4.48
N THR A 122 13.08 25.69 -4.42
CA THR A 122 13.53 27.00 -3.91
C THR A 122 13.04 27.16 -2.47
N TYR A 123 13.89 26.86 -1.49
CA TYR A 123 13.71 27.35 -0.13
C TYR A 123 14.16 28.82 -0.11
N SER A 124 13.26 29.76 0.18
CA SER A 124 13.61 31.18 0.33
C SER A 124 14.03 31.45 1.77
N LEU A 125 15.29 31.16 2.09
CA LEU A 125 15.99 31.88 3.15
C LEU A 125 16.86 32.92 2.45
N GLN A 126 16.67 34.21 2.80
CA GLN A 126 17.63 35.33 2.76
C GLN A 126 16.91 36.61 2.35
N ASN A 127 16.46 37.38 3.34
CA ASN A 127 16.67 38.83 3.38
C ASN A 127 16.39 39.38 4.79
N ARG A 128 17.38 39.25 5.68
CA ARG A 128 17.68 40.32 6.64
C ARG A 128 18.74 41.19 5.97
N ARG A 129 18.43 42.44 5.64
CA ARG A 129 19.34 43.58 5.82
C ARG A 129 18.56 44.89 5.76
N LEU A 130 18.68 45.60 6.88
CA LEU A 130 18.28 46.97 7.15
C LEU A 130 18.86 47.91 6.07
N GLN A 131 18.03 48.78 5.51
CA GLN A 131 18.48 50.09 5.00
C GLN A 131 17.46 51.16 5.42
N LEU A 132 17.91 52.07 6.28
CA LEU A 132 17.23 53.31 6.63
C LEU A 132 17.10 54.22 5.39
N PRO A 133 16.05 55.04 5.27
CA PRO A 133 16.04 56.11 4.29
C PRO A 133 16.91 57.28 4.73
N LEU A 134 17.89 57.65 3.89
CA LEU A 134 18.49 58.98 3.90
C LEU A 134 17.50 59.94 3.22
N ARG A 135 16.89 60.83 4.00
CA ARG A 135 16.48 62.16 3.52
C ARG A 135 16.28 63.13 4.67
#